data_AF-A0A433A0K5-F1
#
_entry.id   AF-A0A433A0K5-F1
#
_cell.length_a   1.000
_cell.length_b   1.000
_cell.length_c   1.000
_cell.angle_alpha   90.00
_cell.angle_beta   90.00
_cell.angle_gamma   90.00
#
_symmetry.space_group_name_H-M   'P 1'
#
loop_
_entity.id
_entity.type
_entity.pdbx_description
1 polymer ?
#
loop_
_entity_poly.entity_id
_entity_poly.type
_entity_poly.pdbx_seq_one_letter_code
_entity_poly.pdbx_strand_id
1 'polypeptide(L)'
;MSHNTIPHGIIYFLPEIARDPPSIVGRSVRVNGTHIPFSPFLPPPPPSLVSYDVHTNRAVIEHEGARLLVDTSLLGTFPHRIRSLFQWIGEVEACEEAVEVELL
;
A
#
# COMPACT_ATOMS: atom_id res chain seq x y z
N MET A 1 -28.48 7.42 19.46
CA MET A 1 -27.26 7.79 18.71
C MET A 1 -26.52 6.51 18.40
N SER A 2 -26.30 6.18 17.13
CA SER A 2 -25.44 5.04 16.78
C SER A 2 -24.00 5.39 17.12
N HIS A 3 -23.31 4.51 17.85
CA HIS A 3 -21.85 4.59 17.95
C HIS A 3 -21.30 4.29 16.55
N ASN A 4 -20.81 5.32 15.86
CA ASN A 4 -20.19 5.17 14.56
C ASN A 4 -18.77 4.64 14.79
N THR A 5 -18.68 3.34 15.11
CA THR A 5 -17.41 2.65 15.34
C THR A 5 -16.63 2.61 14.04
N ILE A 6 -15.49 3.29 13.99
CA ILE A 6 -14.51 3.14 12.90
C ILE A 6 -14.11 1.65 12.89
N PRO A 7 -14.33 0.92 11.78
CA PRO A 7 -13.96 -0.49 11.71
C PRO A 7 -12.46 -0.62 11.90
N HIS A 8 -12.02 -1.67 12.61
CA HIS A 8 -10.59 -1.84 12.95
C HIS A 8 -9.66 -2.04 11.75
N GLY A 9 -10.18 -2.14 10.52
CA GLY A 9 -9.45 -2.50 9.31
C GLY A 9 -9.26 -4.02 9.19
N ILE A 10 -9.67 -4.60 8.06
CA ILE A 10 -9.41 -6.01 7.76
C ILE A 10 -7.96 -6.17 7.29
N ILE A 11 -7.24 -7.17 7.81
CA ILE A 11 -5.88 -7.47 7.36
C ILE A 11 -5.94 -8.14 5.99
N TYR A 12 -5.23 -7.57 5.02
CA TYR A 12 -5.04 -8.12 3.68
C TYR A 12 -3.54 -8.16 3.34
N PHE A 13 -3.13 -9.15 2.54
CA PHE A 13 -1.87 -9.10 1.80
C PHE A 13 -2.04 -8.25 0.54
N LEU A 14 -1.02 -7.50 0.12
CA LEU A 14 -1.15 -6.61 -1.03
C LEU A 14 -1.55 -7.31 -2.35
N PRO A 15 -1.09 -8.54 -2.65
CA PRO A 15 -1.58 -9.30 -3.81
C PRO A 15 -3.07 -9.66 -3.77
N GLU A 16 -3.69 -9.72 -2.58
CA GLU A 16 -5.13 -9.93 -2.45
C GLU A 16 -5.89 -8.65 -2.84
N ILE A 17 -5.36 -7.48 -2.44
CA ILE A 17 -5.90 -6.18 -2.85
C ILE A 17 -5.78 -5.98 -4.37
N ALA A 18 -4.61 -6.31 -4.95
CA ALA A 18 -4.38 -6.16 -6.39
C ALA A 18 -5.11 -7.18 -7.27
N ARG A 19 -5.53 -8.34 -6.72
CA ARG A 19 -6.26 -9.38 -7.47
C ARG A 19 -7.71 -9.01 -7.77
N ASP A 20 -8.37 -8.33 -6.83
CA ASP A 20 -9.76 -7.88 -6.98
C ASP A 20 -9.99 -6.52 -6.28
N PRO A 21 -9.44 -5.41 -6.82
CA PRO A 21 -9.62 -4.09 -6.23
C PRO A 21 -11.11 -3.68 -6.04
N PRO A 22 -12.03 -3.92 -6.99
CA PRO A 22 -13.43 -3.47 -6.85
C PRO A 22 -14.16 -4.01 -5.63
N SER A 23 -13.84 -5.20 -5.12
CA SER A 23 -14.50 -5.73 -3.92
C SER A 23 -13.97 -5.14 -2.61
N ILE A 24 -12.83 -4.44 -2.65
CA ILE A 24 -12.09 -3.92 -1.49
C ILE A 24 -12.17 -2.38 -1.40
N VAL A 25 -12.42 -1.67 -2.51
CA VAL A 25 -12.70 -0.21 -2.50
C VAL A 25 -13.82 0.13 -1.50
N GLY A 26 -13.62 1.22 -0.75
CA GLY A 26 -14.51 1.68 0.32
C GLY A 26 -14.35 0.94 1.65
N ARG A 27 -13.45 -0.04 1.76
CA ARG A 27 -13.15 -0.72 3.03
C ARG A 27 -11.96 -0.07 3.73
N SER A 28 -12.04 -0.01 5.06
CA SER A 28 -10.85 0.18 5.90
C SER A 28 -10.06 -1.14 5.95
N VAL A 29 -8.75 -1.06 5.72
CA VAL A 29 -7.85 -2.21 5.63
C VAL A 29 -6.60 -2.01 6.49
N ARG A 30 -5.89 -3.11 6.75
CA ARG A 30 -4.50 -3.11 7.21
C ARG A 30 -3.67 -3.89 6.21
N VAL A 31 -2.59 -3.29 5.71
CA VAL A 31 -1.74 -3.93 4.69
C VAL A 31 -0.26 -3.69 4.96
N ASN A 32 0.54 -4.72 4.68
CA ASN A 32 1.99 -4.65 4.61
C ASN A 32 2.37 -4.84 3.12
N GLY A 33 3.20 -4.00 2.50
CA GLY A 33 3.40 -4.01 1.03
C GLY A 33 4.74 -3.47 0.55
N THR A 34 5.60 -4.22 -0.16
CA THR A 34 7.05 -3.88 -0.24
C THR A 34 8.02 -4.80 -1.08
N HIS A 35 9.02 -4.21 -1.75
CA HIS A 35 9.86 -4.86 -2.78
C HIS A 35 11.14 -5.57 -2.27
N ILE A 36 11.36 -6.82 -2.72
CA ILE A 36 12.67 -7.42 -3.01
C ILE A 36 12.49 -8.26 -4.30
N PRO A 37 13.45 -8.29 -5.26
CA PRO A 37 13.34 -9.15 -6.43
C PRO A 37 13.18 -10.63 -6.01
N PHE A 38 12.20 -11.30 -6.63
CA PHE A 38 11.97 -12.73 -6.42
C PHE A 38 13.23 -13.54 -6.74
N SER A 39 13.76 -14.23 -5.73
CA SER A 39 14.82 -15.22 -5.89
C SER A 39 14.26 -16.59 -5.51
N PRO A 40 14.22 -17.57 -6.42
CA PRO A 40 13.78 -18.93 -6.10
C PRO A 40 14.76 -19.68 -5.16
N PHE A 41 15.87 -19.04 -4.77
CA PHE A 41 16.93 -19.61 -3.93
C PHE A 41 16.99 -19.01 -2.52
N LEU A 42 16.09 -18.09 -2.16
CA LEU A 42 16.01 -17.46 -0.84
C LEU A 42 14.61 -17.62 -0.23
N PRO A 43 14.48 -17.73 1.10
CA PRO A 43 13.18 -17.70 1.76
C PRO A 43 12.45 -16.37 1.49
N PRO A 44 11.10 -16.36 1.49
CA PRO A 44 10.32 -15.16 1.22
C PRO A 44 10.69 -14.05 2.21
N PRO A 45 11.11 -12.87 1.73
CA PRO A 45 11.58 -11.82 2.61
C PRO A 45 10.44 -11.07 3.32
N PRO A 46 10.68 -10.52 4.52
CA PRO A 46 9.69 -9.71 5.21
C PRO A 46 9.48 -8.39 4.48
N PRO A 47 8.33 -7.73 4.64
CA PRO A 47 7.99 -6.65 3.74
C PRO A 47 8.98 -5.42 3.81
N SER A 48 9.81 -5.16 2.76
CA SER A 48 10.78 -4.03 2.48
C SER A 48 10.40 -2.71 1.66
N LEU A 49 9.97 -1.54 2.19
CA LEU A 49 9.38 -0.34 1.46
C LEU A 49 10.05 0.21 0.15
N VAL A 50 9.27 0.86 -0.76
CA VAL A 50 9.73 1.36 -2.09
C VAL A 50 10.11 2.84 -2.20
N SER A 51 9.16 3.80 -2.15
CA SER A 51 9.43 5.24 -2.34
C SER A 51 8.50 6.12 -1.50
N TYR A 52 8.90 7.37 -1.29
CA TYR A 52 8.12 8.40 -0.61
C TYR A 52 8.44 9.78 -1.20
N ASP A 53 7.40 10.51 -1.60
CA ASP A 53 7.47 11.92 -2.00
C ASP A 53 6.81 12.78 -0.91
N VAL A 54 7.63 13.65 -0.30
CA VAL A 54 7.24 14.56 0.78
C VAL A 54 6.45 15.79 0.28
N HIS A 55 6.56 16.14 -1.00
CA HIS A 55 5.84 17.26 -1.60
C HIS A 55 4.41 16.86 -1.96
N THR A 56 4.21 15.63 -2.46
CA THR A 56 2.87 15.12 -2.78
C THR A 56 2.24 14.28 -1.65
N ASN A 57 2.98 13.99 -0.57
CA ASN A 57 2.60 13.06 0.50
C ASN A 57 2.17 11.68 -0.04
N ARG A 58 2.90 11.15 -1.02
CA ARG A 58 2.61 9.83 -1.62
C ARG A 58 3.74 8.85 -1.31
N ALA A 59 3.38 7.68 -0.79
CA ALA A 59 4.29 6.55 -0.65
C ALA A 59 3.90 5.43 -1.64
N VAL A 60 4.88 4.67 -2.13
CA VAL A 60 4.65 3.47 -2.94
C VAL A 60 5.07 2.23 -2.16
N ILE A 61 4.18 1.24 -2.15
CA ILE A 61 4.29 -0.01 -1.40
C ILE A 61 4.07 -1.17 -2.40
N GLU A 62 4.86 -2.27 -2.35
CA GLU A 62 4.88 -3.29 -3.43
C GLU A 62 5.15 -4.76 -2.99
N HIS A 63 4.21 -5.59 -2.56
CA HIS A 63 4.52 -6.98 -2.16
C HIS A 63 4.19 -7.99 -3.26
N GLU A 64 5.11 -8.94 -3.52
CA GLU A 64 4.99 -9.98 -4.56
C GLU A 64 4.61 -9.42 -5.96
N GLY A 65 5.15 -8.25 -6.31
CA GLY A 65 4.90 -7.59 -7.60
C GLY A 65 3.58 -6.82 -7.69
N ALA A 66 2.65 -6.99 -6.75
CA ALA A 66 1.52 -6.08 -6.59
C ALA A 66 2.01 -4.73 -6.07
N ARG A 67 1.39 -3.61 -6.49
CA ARG A 67 1.69 -2.25 -6.02
C ARG A 67 0.45 -1.58 -5.44
N LEU A 68 0.66 -0.68 -4.48
CA LEU A 68 -0.35 0.26 -4.01
C LEU A 68 0.29 1.62 -3.73
N LEU A 69 -0.42 2.67 -4.14
CA LEU A 69 -0.14 4.04 -3.78
C LEU A 69 -0.80 4.32 -2.43
N VAL A 70 -0.06 4.91 -1.50
CA VAL A 70 -0.57 5.29 -0.18
C VAL A 70 -0.49 6.80 -0.04
N ASP A 71 -1.64 7.43 0.18
CA ASP A 71 -1.72 8.82 0.63
C ASP A 71 -1.28 8.89 2.10
N THR A 72 -0.27 9.70 2.39
CA THR A 72 0.28 9.90 3.73
C THR A 72 0.01 11.30 4.27
N SER A 73 -0.88 12.08 3.64
CA SER A 73 -1.19 13.47 4.02
C SER A 73 -1.63 13.60 5.48
N LEU A 74 -2.36 12.62 6.00
CA LEU A 74 -2.78 12.54 7.41
C LEU A 74 -1.65 12.18 8.39
N LEU A 75 -0.52 11.64 7.89
CA LEU A 75 0.66 11.32 8.71
C LEU A 75 1.64 12.50 8.83
N GLY A 76 1.57 13.45 7.88
CA GLY A 76 2.54 14.54 7.75
C GLY A 76 3.98 14.01 7.55
N THR A 77 4.97 14.70 8.09
CA THR A 77 6.36 14.23 8.10
C THR A 77 6.54 13.14 9.15
N PHE A 78 6.69 11.89 8.70
CA PHE A 78 6.94 10.74 9.59
C PHE A 78 8.37 10.17 9.42
N PRO A 79 8.96 9.59 10.48
CA PRO A 79 10.22 8.84 10.37
C PRO A 79 10.02 7.64 9.43
N HIS A 80 10.72 7.66 8.29
CA HIS A 80 10.63 6.61 7.29
C HIS A 80 12.03 6.12 6.91
N ARG A 81 12.08 4.90 6.39
CA ARG A 81 13.29 4.33 5.79
C ARG A 81 12.89 3.55 4.55
N ILE A 82 13.42 3.97 3.41
CA ILE A 82 13.31 3.23 2.15
C ILE A 82 13.92 1.83 2.37
N ARG A 83 13.24 0.79 1.87
CA ARG A 83 13.48 -0.62 2.20
C ARG A 83 13.37 -0.90 3.71
N SER A 84 12.22 -0.60 4.32
CA SER A 84 11.86 -1.06 5.68
C SER A 84 10.38 -1.41 5.82
N LEU A 85 10.02 -2.20 6.84
CA LEU A 85 8.66 -2.69 7.04
C LEU A 85 7.75 -1.62 7.64
N PHE A 86 6.60 -1.41 7.00
CA PHE A 86 5.49 -0.61 7.52
C PHE A 86 4.20 -1.41 7.43
N GLN A 87 3.37 -1.29 8.47
CA GLN A 87 1.96 -1.66 8.43
C GLN A 87 1.16 -0.38 8.17
N TRP A 88 0.43 -0.35 7.07
CA TRP A 88 -0.43 0.75 6.69
C TRP A 88 -1.86 0.43 7.12
N ILE A 89 -2.56 1.44 7.63
CA ILE A 89 -3.95 1.34 8.09
C ILE A 89 -4.69 2.54 7.52
N GLY A 90 -5.80 2.29 6.82
CA GLY A 90 -6.59 3.33 6.16
C GLY A 90 -7.60 2.73 5.19
N GLU A 91 -8.29 3.62 4.48
CA GLU A 91 -9.34 3.29 3.52
C GLU A 91 -8.76 3.02 2.12
N VAL A 92 -9.32 2.05 1.40
CA VAL A 92 -8.97 1.79 0.00
C VAL A 92 -9.88 2.59 -0.92
N GLU A 93 -9.28 3.44 -1.75
CA GLU A 93 -9.98 4.23 -2.77
C GLU A 93 -9.59 3.78 -4.18
N ALA A 94 -10.46 4.05 -5.16
CA ALA A 94 -10.13 3.83 -6.56
C ALA A 94 -9.21 4.96 -7.05
N CYS A 95 -8.05 4.61 -7.61
CA CYS A 95 -7.13 5.59 -8.18
C CYS A 95 -7.47 5.82 -9.66
N GLU A 96 -7.90 7.04 -10.01
CA GLU A 96 -8.24 7.41 -11.40
C GLU A 96 -7.00 7.75 -12.26
N GLU A 97 -5.79 7.75 -11.70
CA GLU A 97 -4.53 8.02 -12.41
C GLU A 97 -4.03 6.82 -13.24
N ALA A 98 -4.83 6.40 -14.22
CA ALA A 98 -4.38 5.54 -15.31
C ALA A 98 -3.64 6.38 -16.38
N VAL A 99 -2.43 6.84 -16.07
CA VAL A 99 -1.52 7.40 -17.09
C VAL A 99 -0.61 6.29 -17.58
N GLU A 100 -1.08 5.54 -18.59
CA GLU A 100 -0.18 4.81 -19.48
C GLU A 100 0.69 5.82 -20.22
N VAL A 101 1.91 6.05 -19.73
CA VAL A 101 2.95 6.70 -20.54
C VAL A 101 3.51 5.63 -21.46
N GLU A 102 2.91 5.48 -22.64
CA GLU A 102 3.58 4.85 -23.77
C GLU A 102 4.93 5.57 -23.99
N LEU A 103 6.02 4.82 -23.90
CA LEU A 103 7.34 5.28 -24.33
C LEU A 103 7.72 4.54 -25.61
N LEU A 104 7.60 5.31 -26.70
CA LEU A 104 8.16 5.19 -28.06
C LEU A 104 9.16 4.05 -28.31
#